data_AF-A0A9D6LQG8-F1
#
_entry.id   AF-A0A9D6LQG8-F1
#
_cell.length_a   1.000
_cell.length_b   1.000
_cell.length_c   1.000
_cell.angle_alpha   90.00
_cell.angle_beta   90.00
_cell.angle_gamma   90.00
#
_symmetry.space_group_name_H-M   'P 1'
#
loop_
_entity.id
_entity.type
_entity.pdbx_description
1 polymer ?
#
loop_
_entity_poly.entity_id
_entity_poly.type
_entity_poly.pdbx_seq_one_letter_code
_entity_poly.pdbx_strand_id
1 'polypeptide(L)'
;MNRILSLLSYKKAVVMGVVTVAVVAAGSVVLTMAETKKEEKPAAVANAGRPAKPSPADIDAGKQIYFRKCVWCHGPEGAGDGPSADRLWPRPRNFNAGTFKIRHTGSGELPTENDLFLTVTHGLPGSAMPPWDGILTDQQRHQVVAFVMADLVKDRNFQDTENEEYHVIDYGKQVSTSDESIKRGKDVFMNKGKCVECHGDEGRGDGNKTQKDEWGFPIFPADLHKCWNFRGNREDAYNPRNVFREVSTGLNGTPMPSFAETLTPEQRWDVANFVISLCTKQKIDPQTIHPAIQVVVRAHNIQGNIPNNPDDPIWQKIPNQYIGLAGQIIHKPRNFVRLVDDVWVKSIFNDKEIGWYLEWDDRIKSVATPQTLAQEASFKETPPSGEPIALREYPMFNDAVAIEFPGKWQTLTPPEKPRFVFGDAKNAVDLWKWEADGTVKEYTGHGAMGGDLKLEARPSQNVKAVFSEYKDGRWRVILTRALTTDDKENGVQFEKGKYIPTVFFVWDGNNGDHGLKTSISTWYYTILEPPVPTTAYIYPFIAVIVVFGIEGWIIRRASAAKPQRK
;
A
#
# COMPACT_ATOMS: atom_id res chain seq x y z
N MET A 1 32.77 57.11 20.48
CA MET A 1 32.61 58.43 21.13
C MET A 1 31.13 58.60 21.42
N ASN A 2 30.71 58.39 22.68
CA ASN A 2 30.40 59.45 23.66
C ASN A 2 29.15 60.24 23.25
N ARG A 3 28.08 60.43 24.04
CA ARG A 3 27.83 60.34 25.48
C ARG A 3 26.30 60.54 25.66
N ILE A 4 25.60 59.73 26.48
CA ILE A 4 25.28 59.98 27.91
C ILE A 4 24.20 61.06 28.14
N LEU A 5 23.01 60.56 28.57
CA LEU A 5 22.18 60.95 29.73
C LEU A 5 21.79 62.41 29.97
N SER A 6 20.49 62.63 30.22
CA SER A 6 19.96 62.99 31.55
C SER A 6 18.41 63.08 31.47
N LEU A 7 17.57 62.39 32.27
CA LEU A 7 17.25 62.44 33.72
C LEU A 7 15.74 62.82 33.81
N LEU A 8 14.83 61.91 34.17
CA LEU A 8 14.41 61.49 35.53
C LEU A 8 13.36 62.41 36.21
N SER A 9 12.15 61.87 36.40
CA SER A 9 11.39 61.91 37.68
C SER A 9 10.24 60.88 37.62
N TYR A 10 10.35 59.70 38.26
CA TYR A 10 9.87 59.37 39.62
C TYR A 10 8.32 59.32 39.70
N LYS A 11 7.61 58.29 40.20
CA LYS A 11 7.98 57.21 41.15
C LYS A 11 6.82 56.18 41.31
N LYS A 12 7.19 54.90 41.55
CA LYS A 12 6.46 53.79 42.23
C LYS A 12 5.31 53.09 41.46
N ALA A 13 5.26 51.77 41.25
CA ALA A 13 5.82 50.66 42.02
C ALA A 13 6.20 49.45 41.13
N VAL A 14 7.33 48.81 41.49
CA VAL A 14 7.79 47.47 41.09
C VAL A 14 7.79 46.67 42.41
N VAL A 15 7.36 45.41 42.50
CA VAL A 15 8.24 44.21 42.48
C VAL A 15 7.42 42.97 42.92
N MET A 16 7.80 41.82 42.32
CA MET A 16 7.52 40.40 42.57
C MET A 16 6.34 39.78 41.78
N GLY A 17 6.52 38.76 40.93
CA GLY A 17 7.71 37.96 40.59
C GLY A 17 7.34 36.49 40.37
N VAL A 18 7.34 36.05 39.10
CA VAL A 18 7.92 34.79 38.57
C VAL A 18 7.35 33.42 39.06
N VAL A 19 6.63 32.78 38.13
CA VAL A 19 6.67 31.34 37.71
C VAL A 19 5.95 30.32 38.61
N THR A 20 5.01 29.58 38.00
CA THR A 20 4.53 28.26 38.43
C THR A 20 4.23 27.37 37.22
N VAL A 21 5.10 26.41 36.92
CA VAL A 21 4.87 25.24 36.08
C VAL A 21 4.18 24.20 36.95
N ALA A 22 2.90 23.94 36.70
CA ALA A 22 2.22 22.75 37.17
C ALA A 22 1.05 22.40 36.25
N VAL A 23 1.10 21.17 35.75
CA VAL A 23 0.15 20.52 34.86
C VAL A 23 -1.16 20.24 35.61
N VAL A 24 -2.29 20.70 35.06
CA VAL A 24 -3.55 19.97 34.77
C VAL A 24 -4.79 20.88 34.89
N ALA A 25 -5.51 20.90 33.77
CA ALA A 25 -6.95 21.10 33.56
C ALA A 25 -7.51 22.52 33.35
N ALA A 26 -8.24 22.55 32.23
CA ALA A 26 -9.36 23.41 31.89
C ALA A 26 -9.06 24.79 31.31
N GLY A 27 -9.27 24.91 30.00
CA GLY A 27 -9.94 26.10 29.47
C GLY A 27 -9.10 27.09 28.67
N SER A 28 -8.07 26.66 27.96
CA SER A 28 -7.54 27.49 26.86
C SER A 28 -8.48 27.37 25.67
N VAL A 29 -9.42 28.31 25.59
CA VAL A 29 -10.17 28.63 24.38
C VAL A 29 -9.14 29.09 23.34
N VAL A 30 -8.61 28.12 22.59
CA VAL A 30 -8.02 28.40 21.29
C VAL A 30 -9.22 28.73 20.41
N LEU A 31 -9.42 30.02 20.10
CA LEU A 31 -10.17 30.41 18.91
C LEU A 31 -9.38 29.86 17.72
N THR A 32 -9.56 28.58 17.42
CA THR A 32 -9.39 28.09 16.07
C THR A 32 -10.47 28.82 15.28
N MET A 33 -10.05 29.78 14.45
CA MET A 33 -10.76 29.98 13.20
C MET A 33 -10.65 28.66 12.46
N ALA A 34 -11.58 27.76 12.78
CA ALA A 34 -11.99 26.75 11.86
C ALA A 34 -12.51 27.54 10.68
N GLU A 35 -11.64 27.78 9.70
CA GLU A 35 -12.08 27.86 8.33
C GLU A 35 -12.96 26.63 8.16
N THR A 36 -14.26 26.88 8.19
CA THR A 36 -15.27 25.93 7.79
C THR A 36 -14.93 25.65 6.35
N LYS A 37 -14.08 24.63 6.14
CA LYS A 37 -13.92 24.00 4.86
C LYS A 37 -15.33 23.58 4.52
N LYS A 38 -15.97 24.38 3.67
CA LYS A 38 -17.30 24.13 3.16
C LYS A 38 -17.26 22.67 2.80
N GLU A 39 -18.13 21.90 3.45
CA GLU A 39 -18.47 20.57 2.98
C GLU A 39 -19.00 20.83 1.57
N GLU A 40 -18.10 20.76 0.59
CA GLU A 40 -18.49 20.67 -0.81
C GLU A 40 -19.31 19.40 -0.82
N LYS A 41 -20.63 19.58 -0.87
CA LYS A 41 -21.53 18.51 -1.29
C LYS A 41 -20.81 17.84 -2.44
N PRO A 42 -20.49 16.53 -2.38
CA PRO A 42 -19.89 15.84 -3.51
C PRO A 42 -20.78 16.21 -4.67
N ALA A 43 -20.19 16.79 -5.73
CA ALA A 43 -20.90 17.35 -6.86
C ALA A 43 -22.08 16.43 -7.12
N ALA A 44 -23.28 16.92 -6.77
CA ALA A 44 -24.49 16.16 -6.96
C ALA A 44 -24.43 15.66 -8.39
N VAL A 45 -24.78 14.39 -8.61
CA VAL A 45 -24.76 13.65 -9.87
C VAL A 45 -25.39 14.47 -11.00
N ALA A 46 -24.70 15.51 -11.49
CA ALA A 46 -25.31 16.62 -12.22
C ALA A 46 -25.43 16.30 -13.71
N ASN A 47 -24.82 15.19 -14.13
CA ASN A 47 -25.03 14.51 -15.40
C ASN A 47 -25.44 13.04 -15.15
N ALA A 48 -26.45 12.83 -14.29
CA ALA A 48 -27.05 11.52 -14.03
C ALA A 48 -27.86 11.06 -15.26
N GLY A 49 -27.19 10.56 -16.29
CA GLY A 49 -27.89 9.97 -17.42
C GLY A 49 -27.06 9.84 -18.67
N ARG A 50 -27.76 9.67 -19.79
CA ARG A 50 -27.17 9.55 -21.12
C ARG A 50 -26.24 10.74 -21.43
N PRO A 51 -25.01 10.50 -21.89
CA PRO A 51 -24.10 11.57 -22.29
C PRO A 51 -24.67 12.44 -23.40
N ALA A 52 -24.39 13.75 -23.36
CA ALA A 52 -24.68 14.62 -24.48
C ALA A 52 -23.85 14.20 -25.71
N LYS A 53 -24.40 14.41 -26.91
CA LYS A 53 -23.66 14.15 -28.15
C LYS A 53 -22.43 15.08 -28.24
N PRO A 54 -21.21 14.55 -28.32
CA PRO A 54 -20.02 15.39 -28.41
C PRO A 54 -19.94 16.18 -29.72
N SER A 55 -19.30 17.35 -29.68
CA SER A 55 -19.05 18.14 -30.89
C SER A 55 -17.93 17.51 -31.74
N PRO A 56 -17.95 17.64 -33.09
CA PRO A 56 -16.85 17.16 -33.93
C PRO A 56 -15.48 17.75 -33.54
N ALA A 57 -15.45 19.02 -33.12
CA ALA A 57 -14.24 19.68 -32.68
C ALA A 57 -13.66 19.06 -31.39
N ASP A 58 -14.52 18.65 -30.45
CA ASP A 58 -14.07 17.99 -29.22
C ASP A 58 -13.58 16.57 -29.48
N ILE A 59 -14.22 15.84 -30.41
CA ILE A 59 -13.80 14.51 -30.85
C ILE A 59 -12.40 14.60 -31.49
N ASP A 60 -12.19 15.54 -32.41
CA ASP A 60 -10.90 15.74 -33.09
C ASP A 60 -9.78 16.15 -32.11
N ALA A 61 -10.08 17.05 -31.16
CA ALA A 61 -9.12 17.43 -30.12
C ALA A 61 -8.80 16.23 -29.20
N GLY A 62 -9.82 15.47 -28.81
CA GLY A 62 -9.70 14.26 -28.01
C GLY A 62 -8.83 13.20 -28.66
N LYS A 63 -9.01 12.98 -29.96
CA LYS A 63 -8.20 12.07 -30.78
C LYS A 63 -6.71 12.42 -30.70
N GLN A 64 -6.36 13.69 -30.85
CA GLN A 64 -4.95 14.10 -30.76
C GLN A 64 -4.33 13.81 -29.40
N ILE A 65 -5.09 14.01 -28.31
CA ILE A 65 -4.64 13.73 -26.95
C ILE A 65 -4.49 12.21 -26.75
N TYR A 66 -5.49 11.44 -27.19
CA TYR A 66 -5.49 9.98 -27.12
C TYR A 66 -4.25 9.38 -27.79
N PHE A 67 -3.94 9.79 -29.01
CA PHE A 67 -2.76 9.30 -29.75
C PHE A 67 -1.42 9.73 -29.15
N ARG A 68 -1.40 10.77 -28.30
CA ARG A 68 -0.18 11.18 -27.59
C ARG A 68 -0.01 10.47 -26.25
N LYS A 69 -1.11 10.10 -25.58
CA LYS A 69 -1.11 9.74 -24.15
C LYS A 69 -1.70 8.36 -23.85
N CYS A 70 -2.74 7.94 -24.56
CA CYS A 70 -3.53 6.75 -24.23
C CYS A 70 -3.21 5.55 -25.13
N VAL A 71 -2.83 5.80 -26.39
CA VAL A 71 -2.64 4.79 -27.44
C VAL A 71 -1.60 3.71 -27.09
N TRP A 72 -0.59 4.04 -26.28
CA TRP A 72 0.47 3.12 -25.89
C TRP A 72 -0.03 1.91 -25.08
N CYS A 73 -1.14 2.11 -24.35
CA CYS A 73 -1.80 1.07 -23.58
C CYS A 73 -3.07 0.58 -24.28
N HIS A 74 -3.93 1.49 -24.73
CA HIS A 74 -5.26 1.14 -25.25
C HIS A 74 -5.30 0.80 -26.74
N GLY A 75 -4.22 1.02 -27.49
CA GLY A 75 -4.11 0.72 -28.91
C GLY A 75 -4.73 1.79 -29.83
N PRO A 76 -4.34 1.87 -31.12
CA PRO A 76 -4.88 2.86 -32.06
C PRO A 76 -6.40 2.80 -32.23
N GLU A 77 -6.95 1.59 -32.14
CA GLU A 77 -8.37 1.30 -32.33
C GLU A 77 -9.13 1.17 -31.01
N GLY A 78 -8.50 1.45 -29.85
CA GLY A 78 -9.15 1.31 -28.55
C GLY A 78 -9.36 -0.12 -28.06
N ALA A 79 -8.74 -1.12 -28.71
CA ALA A 79 -8.97 -2.54 -28.43
C ALA A 79 -8.23 -3.08 -27.18
N GLY A 80 -7.48 -2.23 -26.46
CA GLY A 80 -6.70 -2.66 -25.30
C GLY A 80 -5.45 -3.46 -25.67
N ASP A 81 -4.92 -3.25 -26.88
CA ASP A 81 -3.84 -3.98 -27.53
C ASP A 81 -2.66 -3.08 -27.91
N GLY A 82 -2.51 -1.95 -27.20
CA GLY A 82 -1.37 -1.06 -27.41
C GLY A 82 -0.02 -1.76 -27.18
N PRO A 83 1.10 -1.17 -27.63
CA PRO A 83 2.44 -1.78 -27.53
C PRO A 83 2.88 -2.22 -26.12
N SER A 84 2.25 -1.69 -25.06
CA SER A 84 2.52 -2.05 -23.67
C SER A 84 1.51 -3.06 -23.08
N ALA A 85 0.40 -3.35 -23.75
CA ALA A 85 -0.71 -4.14 -23.19
C ALA A 85 -0.34 -5.58 -22.78
N ASP A 86 0.65 -6.17 -23.45
CA ASP A 86 1.19 -7.50 -23.16
C ASP A 86 1.96 -7.59 -21.83
N ARG A 87 2.39 -6.44 -21.28
CA ARG A 87 3.17 -6.31 -20.04
C ARG A 87 2.37 -5.74 -18.87
N LEU A 88 1.09 -5.43 -19.06
CA LEU A 88 0.26 -4.81 -18.04
C LEU A 88 -0.75 -5.81 -17.47
N TRP A 89 -0.80 -5.83 -16.15
CA TRP A 89 -1.83 -6.53 -15.39
C TRP A 89 -2.45 -5.59 -14.37
N PRO A 90 -3.78 -5.44 -14.36
CA PRO A 90 -4.75 -5.93 -15.35
C PRO A 90 -4.51 -5.35 -16.75
N ARG A 91 -5.02 -6.03 -17.78
CA ARG A 91 -4.94 -5.55 -19.17
C ARG A 91 -5.66 -4.20 -19.35
N PRO A 92 -5.18 -3.31 -20.24
CA PRO A 92 -5.91 -2.11 -20.63
C PRO A 92 -7.30 -2.45 -21.16
N ARG A 93 -8.26 -1.55 -20.90
CA ARG A 93 -9.65 -1.74 -21.33
C ARG A 93 -9.75 -1.73 -22.86
N ASN A 94 -10.43 -2.74 -23.40
CA ASN A 94 -10.99 -2.71 -24.74
C ASN A 94 -12.29 -1.88 -24.72
N PHE A 95 -12.31 -0.79 -25.47
CA PHE A 95 -13.46 0.11 -25.54
C PHE A 95 -14.51 -0.34 -26.56
N ASN A 96 -14.15 -1.13 -27.57
CA ASN A 96 -15.03 -1.48 -28.69
C ASN A 96 -16.39 -2.04 -28.23
N ALA A 97 -16.37 -2.93 -27.23
CA ALA A 97 -17.56 -3.58 -26.69
C ALA A 97 -18.46 -2.66 -25.84
N GLY A 98 -18.01 -1.45 -25.47
CA GLY A 98 -18.74 -0.58 -24.54
C GLY A 98 -18.86 -1.15 -23.12
N THR A 99 -18.03 -2.12 -22.74
CA THR A 99 -18.08 -2.80 -21.45
C THR A 99 -17.16 -2.14 -20.43
N PHE A 100 -17.69 -1.21 -19.61
CA PHE A 100 -16.92 -0.48 -18.60
C PHE A 100 -17.16 -1.02 -17.18
N LYS A 101 -16.10 -1.11 -16.37
CA LYS A 101 -16.19 -1.67 -15.01
C LYS A 101 -16.77 -0.67 -13.99
N ILE A 102 -16.25 0.56 -13.98
CA ILE A 102 -16.59 1.58 -12.98
C ILE A 102 -17.68 2.48 -13.54
N ARG A 103 -18.86 2.42 -12.93
CA ARG A 103 -20.10 3.06 -13.40
C ARG A 103 -21.01 3.41 -12.23
N HIS A 104 -21.94 4.32 -12.46
CA HIS A 104 -23.10 4.53 -11.59
C HIS A 104 -24.42 4.07 -12.23
N THR A 105 -24.37 3.33 -13.33
CA THR A 105 -25.53 2.79 -14.06
C THR A 105 -25.76 1.30 -13.76
N GLY A 106 -26.92 0.77 -14.15
CA GLY A 106 -27.32 -0.61 -13.93
C GLY A 106 -26.35 -1.62 -14.56
N SER A 107 -26.33 -2.86 -14.07
CA SER A 107 -25.45 -3.91 -14.64
C SER A 107 -25.73 -4.11 -16.13
N GLY A 108 -24.68 -4.20 -16.95
CA GLY A 108 -24.80 -4.28 -18.42
C GLY A 108 -24.96 -2.93 -19.15
N GLU A 109 -25.35 -1.86 -18.47
CA GLU A 109 -25.55 -0.54 -19.07
C GLU A 109 -24.24 0.22 -19.30
N LEU A 110 -24.26 1.17 -20.24
CA LEU A 110 -23.15 2.09 -20.52
C LEU A 110 -22.89 3.03 -19.32
N PRO A 111 -21.63 3.48 -19.11
CA PRO A 111 -21.30 4.51 -18.13
C PRO A 111 -21.96 5.85 -18.45
N THR A 112 -22.12 6.71 -17.45
CA THR A 112 -22.35 8.14 -17.69
C THR A 112 -21.06 8.81 -18.19
N GLU A 113 -21.17 10.02 -18.77
CA GLU A 113 -19.98 10.79 -19.14
C GLU A 113 -19.10 11.06 -17.91
N ASN A 114 -19.74 11.36 -16.78
CA ASN A 114 -19.06 11.64 -15.53
C ASN A 114 -18.28 10.42 -15.00
N ASP A 115 -18.79 9.21 -15.20
CA ASP A 115 -18.06 7.98 -14.84
C ASP A 115 -16.73 7.86 -15.61
N LEU A 116 -16.78 8.11 -16.92
CA LEU A 116 -15.60 8.11 -17.77
C LEU A 116 -14.66 9.25 -17.44
N PHE A 117 -15.19 10.46 -17.22
CA PHE A 117 -14.42 11.63 -16.85
C PHE A 117 -13.68 11.43 -15.53
N LEU A 118 -14.35 10.93 -14.49
CA LEU A 118 -13.71 10.63 -13.20
C LEU A 118 -12.70 9.48 -13.32
N THR A 119 -12.98 8.48 -14.15
CA THR A 119 -12.03 7.39 -14.44
C THR A 119 -10.74 7.91 -15.09
N VAL A 120 -10.83 8.82 -16.06
CA VAL A 120 -9.66 9.46 -16.67
C VAL A 120 -8.98 10.40 -15.68
N THR A 121 -9.77 11.17 -14.94
CA THR A 121 -9.27 12.15 -13.97
C THR A 121 -8.40 11.49 -12.92
N HIS A 122 -8.92 10.47 -12.25
CA HIS A 122 -8.27 9.85 -11.11
C HIS A 122 -7.51 8.56 -11.44
N GLY A 123 -7.64 8.06 -12.67
CA GLY A 123 -7.09 6.77 -13.04
C GLY A 123 -7.79 5.62 -12.31
N LEU A 124 -7.16 4.45 -12.32
CA LEU A 124 -7.69 3.24 -11.69
C LEU A 124 -6.64 2.65 -10.74
N PRO A 125 -6.80 2.83 -9.42
CA PRO A 125 -5.96 2.15 -8.42
C PRO A 125 -5.87 0.64 -8.64
N GLY A 126 -4.74 0.03 -8.25
CA GLY A 126 -4.48 -1.39 -8.51
C GLY A 126 -4.36 -1.74 -10.01
N SER A 127 -4.04 -0.76 -10.87
CA SER A 127 -3.76 -0.96 -12.30
C SER A 127 -2.70 0.03 -12.78
N ALA A 128 -2.29 -0.12 -14.04
CA ALA A 128 -1.34 0.79 -14.68
C ALA A 128 -1.99 2.06 -15.26
N MET A 129 -3.29 2.30 -15.07
CA MET A 129 -3.96 3.51 -15.54
C MET A 129 -3.73 4.66 -14.54
N PRO A 130 -2.83 5.62 -14.84
CA PRO A 130 -2.52 6.70 -13.91
C PRO A 130 -3.66 7.73 -13.86
N PRO A 131 -3.66 8.59 -12.84
CA PRO A 131 -4.44 9.82 -12.89
C PRO A 131 -3.94 10.73 -14.02
N TRP A 132 -4.86 11.47 -14.62
CA TRP A 132 -4.54 12.50 -15.62
C TRP A 132 -4.86 13.91 -15.13
N ASP A 133 -5.39 14.07 -13.92
CA ASP A 133 -5.38 15.36 -13.23
C ASP A 133 -3.95 15.88 -13.03
N GLY A 134 -3.77 17.18 -13.17
CA GLY A 134 -2.45 17.83 -13.13
C GLY A 134 -1.58 17.65 -14.39
N ILE A 135 -1.94 16.72 -15.29
CA ILE A 135 -1.26 16.54 -16.60
C ILE A 135 -2.11 17.11 -17.74
N LEU A 136 -3.42 16.85 -17.72
CA LEU A 136 -4.40 17.34 -18.67
C LEU A 136 -5.36 18.31 -17.97
N THR A 137 -5.84 19.32 -18.71
CA THR A 137 -6.91 20.19 -18.23
C THR A 137 -8.26 19.46 -18.22
N ASP A 138 -9.24 19.97 -17.48
CA ASP A 138 -10.61 19.42 -17.46
C ASP A 138 -11.18 19.30 -18.87
N GLN A 139 -11.07 20.36 -19.67
CA GLN A 139 -11.51 20.36 -21.06
C GLN A 139 -10.82 19.26 -21.89
N GLN A 140 -9.51 19.09 -21.76
CA GLN A 140 -8.77 18.05 -22.46
C GLN A 140 -9.23 16.64 -22.07
N ARG A 141 -9.59 16.42 -20.81
CA ARG A 141 -10.13 15.13 -20.35
C ARG A 141 -11.53 14.87 -20.88
N HIS A 142 -12.42 15.87 -20.88
CA HIS A 142 -13.72 15.76 -21.56
C HIS A 142 -13.58 15.45 -23.06
N GLN A 143 -12.62 16.08 -23.73
CA GLN A 143 -12.34 15.83 -25.16
C GLN A 143 -11.88 14.39 -25.41
N VAL A 144 -10.99 13.85 -24.58
CA VAL A 144 -10.60 12.43 -24.70
C VAL A 144 -11.79 11.50 -24.45
N VAL A 145 -12.62 11.80 -23.44
CA VAL A 145 -13.85 11.04 -23.16
C VAL A 145 -14.82 11.09 -24.35
N ALA A 146 -14.99 12.26 -24.97
CA ALA A 146 -15.78 12.44 -26.18
C ALA A 146 -15.28 11.55 -27.33
N PHE A 147 -13.97 11.54 -27.60
CA PHE A 147 -13.37 10.67 -28.61
C PHE A 147 -13.58 9.18 -28.31
N VAL A 148 -13.39 8.76 -27.05
CA VAL A 148 -13.62 7.36 -26.65
C VAL A 148 -15.07 6.97 -26.90
N MET A 149 -16.03 7.77 -26.45
CA MET A 149 -17.47 7.47 -26.58
C MET A 149 -17.95 7.47 -28.04
N ALA A 150 -17.42 8.38 -28.88
CA ALA A 150 -17.90 8.57 -30.25
C ALA A 150 -17.23 7.64 -31.27
N ASP A 151 -15.91 7.41 -31.15
CA ASP A 151 -15.11 6.77 -32.19
C ASP A 151 -14.54 5.40 -31.78
N LEU A 152 -14.31 5.16 -30.48
CA LEU A 152 -13.67 3.92 -30.01
C LEU A 152 -14.63 2.88 -29.43
N VAL A 153 -15.84 3.29 -29.03
CA VAL A 153 -16.92 2.35 -28.71
C VAL A 153 -17.66 2.02 -30.01
N LYS A 154 -17.59 0.75 -30.43
CA LYS A 154 -17.98 0.31 -31.78
C LYS A 154 -19.25 -0.53 -31.79
N ASP A 155 -19.41 -1.39 -30.79
CA ASP A 155 -20.50 -2.37 -30.71
C ASP A 155 -21.76 -1.79 -30.06
N ARG A 156 -21.64 -0.59 -29.48
CA ARG A 156 -22.70 0.13 -28.77
C ARG A 156 -22.64 1.60 -29.09
N ASN A 157 -23.74 2.32 -28.83
CA ASN A 157 -23.82 3.76 -29.12
C ASN A 157 -24.45 4.51 -27.95
N PHE A 158 -23.70 5.42 -27.33
CA PHE A 158 -24.19 6.25 -26.23
C PHE A 158 -25.42 7.10 -26.58
N GLN A 159 -25.68 7.34 -27.87
CA GLN A 159 -26.81 8.13 -28.37
C GLN A 159 -28.01 7.27 -28.82
N ASP A 160 -27.95 5.94 -28.73
CA ASP A 160 -29.07 5.05 -29.08
C ASP A 160 -30.18 5.08 -28.03
N THR A 161 -31.25 5.84 -28.27
CA THR A 161 -32.38 5.98 -27.34
C THR A 161 -33.33 4.80 -27.32
N GLU A 162 -33.21 3.87 -28.28
CA GLU A 162 -34.11 2.73 -28.41
C GLU A 162 -33.59 1.52 -27.63
N ASN A 163 -32.27 1.29 -27.65
CA ASN A 163 -31.67 0.08 -27.08
C ASN A 163 -30.79 0.32 -25.84
N GLU A 164 -30.43 1.56 -25.54
CA GLU A 164 -29.60 1.87 -24.37
C GLU A 164 -30.40 2.51 -23.25
N GLU A 165 -30.42 1.88 -22.08
CA GLU A 165 -31.05 2.40 -20.87
C GLU A 165 -29.99 2.88 -19.87
N TYR A 166 -30.39 3.82 -19.02
CA TYR A 166 -29.51 4.44 -18.02
C TYR A 166 -30.23 4.52 -16.67
N HIS A 167 -30.12 3.46 -15.89
CA HIS A 167 -30.61 3.39 -14.53
C HIS A 167 -29.51 3.78 -13.56
N VAL A 168 -29.47 5.07 -13.23
CA VAL A 168 -28.50 5.59 -12.26
C VAL A 168 -28.85 5.08 -10.86
N ILE A 169 -27.86 4.52 -10.16
CA ILE A 169 -28.06 3.92 -8.85
C ILE A 169 -28.59 4.93 -7.84
N ASP A 170 -29.55 4.47 -7.02
CA ASP A 170 -29.98 5.18 -5.83
C ASP A 170 -29.20 4.66 -4.61
N TYR A 171 -28.51 5.57 -3.94
CA TYR A 171 -27.82 5.28 -2.69
C TYR A 171 -28.77 5.10 -1.51
N GLY A 172 -30.02 5.56 -1.63
CA GLY A 172 -30.98 5.59 -0.54
C GLY A 172 -30.42 6.31 0.70
N LYS A 173 -30.90 5.89 1.89
CA LYS A 173 -30.36 6.37 3.16
C LYS A 173 -29.10 5.57 3.52
N GLN A 174 -27.97 6.25 3.57
CA GLN A 174 -26.71 5.65 4.04
C GLN A 174 -26.84 5.15 5.48
N VAL A 175 -26.47 3.88 5.69
CA VAL A 175 -26.38 3.28 7.03
C VAL A 175 -25.04 3.67 7.65
N SER A 176 -25.09 4.28 8.83
CA SER A 176 -23.90 4.63 9.60
C SER A 176 -23.11 3.39 10.00
N THR A 177 -21.78 3.45 9.87
CA THR A 177 -20.91 2.38 10.34
C THR A 177 -21.05 2.18 11.84
N SER A 178 -21.30 0.95 12.26
CA SER A 178 -21.50 0.49 13.64
C SER A 178 -21.17 -1.00 13.73
N ASP A 179 -20.89 -1.51 14.92
CA ASP A 179 -20.62 -2.94 15.14
C ASP A 179 -21.80 -3.80 14.68
N GLU A 180 -23.03 -3.32 14.88
CA GLU A 180 -24.25 -3.99 14.42
C GLU A 180 -24.34 -4.01 12.88
N SER A 181 -24.05 -2.90 12.21
CA SER A 181 -24.04 -2.83 10.74
C SER A 181 -22.95 -3.72 10.15
N ILE A 182 -21.75 -3.73 10.74
CA ILE A 182 -20.65 -4.62 10.34
C ILE A 182 -21.04 -6.08 10.52
N LYS A 183 -21.68 -6.44 11.64
CA LYS A 183 -22.15 -7.81 11.90
C LYS A 183 -23.21 -8.26 10.88
N ARG A 184 -24.19 -7.41 10.57
CA ARG A 184 -25.19 -7.69 9.52
C ARG A 184 -24.52 -7.79 8.15
N GLY A 185 -23.56 -6.92 7.86
CA GLY A 185 -22.79 -6.93 6.62
C GLY A 185 -22.00 -8.21 6.43
N LYS A 186 -21.36 -8.71 7.50
CA LYS A 186 -20.68 -10.01 7.51
C LYS A 186 -21.64 -11.15 7.21
N ASP A 187 -22.83 -11.18 7.81
CA ASP A 187 -23.86 -12.20 7.51
C ASP A 187 -24.27 -12.16 6.04
N VAL A 188 -24.52 -10.98 5.49
CA VAL A 188 -24.84 -10.83 4.07
C VAL A 188 -23.67 -11.31 3.20
N PHE A 189 -22.45 -10.90 3.51
CA PHE A 189 -21.23 -11.26 2.77
C PHE A 189 -21.01 -12.77 2.72
N MET A 190 -21.17 -13.46 3.86
CA MET A 190 -20.95 -14.90 3.96
C MET A 190 -22.10 -15.70 3.36
N ASN A 191 -23.35 -15.31 3.64
CA ASN A 191 -24.51 -16.20 3.42
C ASN A 191 -25.38 -15.76 2.24
N LYS A 192 -25.86 -14.51 2.24
CA LYS A 192 -26.87 -14.05 1.26
C LYS A 192 -26.26 -13.67 -0.09
N GLY A 193 -25.21 -12.87 -0.05
CA GLY A 193 -24.46 -12.45 -1.23
C GLY A 193 -23.43 -13.49 -1.68
N LYS A 194 -23.11 -14.46 -0.83
CA LYS A 194 -22.11 -15.52 -1.09
C LYS A 194 -20.78 -14.96 -1.62
N CYS A 195 -20.43 -13.75 -1.19
CA CYS A 195 -19.25 -13.03 -1.63
C CYS A 195 -17.98 -13.82 -1.32
N VAL A 196 -18.02 -14.60 -0.23
CA VAL A 196 -16.99 -15.51 0.24
C VAL A 196 -16.56 -16.55 -0.81
N GLU A 197 -17.46 -17.00 -1.69
CA GLU A 197 -17.13 -18.01 -2.72
C GLU A 197 -16.03 -17.50 -3.67
N CYS A 198 -15.94 -16.18 -3.86
CA CYS A 198 -14.89 -15.55 -4.66
C CYS A 198 -13.83 -14.88 -3.78
N HIS A 199 -14.24 -14.10 -2.79
CA HIS A 199 -13.35 -13.25 -2.01
C HIS A 199 -12.63 -13.98 -0.85
N GLY A 200 -13.04 -15.19 -0.49
CA GLY A 200 -12.51 -15.95 0.65
C GLY A 200 -13.07 -15.48 2.00
N ASP A 201 -12.90 -16.31 3.03
CA ASP A 201 -13.49 -16.11 4.37
C ASP A 201 -13.04 -14.79 5.02
N GLU A 202 -11.77 -14.44 4.81
CA GLU A 202 -11.17 -13.20 5.31
C GLU A 202 -11.19 -12.07 4.27
N GLY A 203 -11.65 -12.32 3.02
CA GLY A 203 -11.72 -11.30 1.99
C GLY A 203 -10.40 -10.99 1.25
N ARG A 204 -9.43 -11.91 1.23
CA ARG A 204 -8.12 -11.72 0.54
C ARG A 204 -8.16 -12.00 -0.97
N GLY A 205 -9.31 -12.43 -1.48
CA GLY A 205 -9.47 -12.82 -2.89
C GLY A 205 -8.94 -14.22 -3.19
N ASP A 206 -8.95 -15.11 -2.20
CA ASP A 206 -8.43 -16.48 -2.25
C ASP A 206 -9.51 -17.57 -2.35
N GLY A 207 -10.79 -17.19 -2.45
CA GLY A 207 -11.94 -18.11 -2.54
C GLY A 207 -11.99 -18.90 -3.85
N ASN A 208 -12.20 -18.21 -4.99
CA ASN A 208 -12.19 -18.82 -6.31
C ASN A 208 -11.04 -18.29 -7.18
N LYS A 209 -10.06 -19.18 -7.41
CA LYS A 209 -8.77 -18.90 -8.04
C LYS A 209 -8.77 -19.10 -9.56
N THR A 210 -9.82 -19.67 -10.14
CA THR A 210 -9.89 -20.02 -11.57
C THR A 210 -10.74 -19.05 -12.40
N GLN A 211 -11.15 -17.94 -11.79
CA GLN A 211 -11.99 -16.93 -12.41
C GLN A 211 -11.32 -16.30 -13.64
N LYS A 212 -12.14 -16.08 -14.66
CA LYS A 212 -11.76 -15.39 -15.89
C LYS A 212 -12.72 -14.25 -16.17
N ASP A 213 -12.22 -13.20 -16.80
CA ASP A 213 -13.06 -12.16 -17.37
C ASP A 213 -13.73 -12.65 -18.66
N GLU A 214 -14.65 -11.85 -19.22
CA GLU A 214 -15.38 -12.22 -20.44
C GLU A 214 -14.47 -12.43 -21.67
N TRP A 215 -13.23 -11.93 -21.62
CA TRP A 215 -12.24 -12.08 -22.67
C TRP A 215 -11.29 -13.26 -22.42
N GLY A 216 -11.55 -14.06 -21.39
CA GLY A 216 -10.79 -15.27 -21.06
C GLY A 216 -9.50 -15.03 -20.28
N PHE A 217 -9.20 -13.80 -19.87
CA PHE A 217 -8.05 -13.50 -19.03
C PHE A 217 -8.35 -13.88 -17.58
N PRO A 218 -7.40 -14.48 -16.83
CA PRO A 218 -7.59 -14.69 -15.41
C PRO A 218 -7.94 -13.37 -14.71
N ILE A 219 -8.76 -13.42 -13.67
CA ILE A 219 -9.08 -12.24 -12.88
C ILE A 219 -9.21 -12.63 -11.43
N PHE A 220 -8.43 -11.99 -10.58
CA PHE A 220 -8.52 -12.18 -9.14
C PHE A 220 -9.43 -11.13 -8.51
N PRO A 221 -10.29 -11.51 -7.56
CA PRO A 221 -10.98 -10.56 -6.70
C PRO A 221 -9.97 -9.67 -5.97
N ALA A 222 -10.37 -8.43 -5.71
CA ALA A 222 -9.57 -7.51 -4.93
C ALA A 222 -9.34 -8.07 -3.53
N ASP A 223 -8.14 -7.86 -2.99
CA ASP A 223 -7.89 -8.06 -1.57
C ASP A 223 -8.55 -6.92 -0.80
N LEU A 224 -9.59 -7.26 -0.04
CA LEU A 224 -10.44 -6.32 0.68
C LEU A 224 -9.74 -5.68 1.88
N HIS A 225 -8.54 -6.12 2.24
CA HIS A 225 -7.71 -5.44 3.22
C HIS A 225 -6.94 -4.25 2.63
N LYS A 226 -6.76 -4.24 1.30
CA LYS A 226 -5.98 -3.25 0.56
C LYS A 226 -6.89 -2.28 -0.19
N CYS A 227 -7.77 -1.59 0.54
CA CYS A 227 -8.82 -0.75 -0.05
C CYS A 227 -8.31 0.42 -0.91
N TRP A 228 -7.05 0.81 -0.73
CA TRP A 228 -6.37 1.75 -1.62
C TRP A 228 -6.17 1.22 -3.04
N ASN A 229 -6.29 -0.09 -3.27
CA ASN A 229 -6.29 -0.73 -4.58
C ASN A 229 -7.71 -0.89 -5.18
N PHE A 230 -8.77 -0.42 -4.52
CA PHE A 230 -10.11 -0.45 -5.09
C PHE A 230 -10.22 0.52 -6.27
N ARG A 231 -10.70 0.01 -7.40
CA ARG A 231 -10.81 0.80 -8.65
C ARG A 231 -11.92 1.84 -8.52
N GLY A 232 -11.69 3.05 -9.03
CA GLY A 232 -12.66 4.14 -8.92
C GLY A 232 -12.81 4.68 -7.49
N ASN A 233 -11.77 4.53 -6.66
CA ASN A 233 -11.75 4.93 -5.25
C ASN A 233 -10.47 5.71 -4.86
N ARG A 234 -9.91 6.50 -5.79
CA ARG A 234 -8.64 7.21 -5.54
C ARG A 234 -8.74 8.29 -4.46
N GLU A 235 -9.83 9.06 -4.47
CA GLU A 235 -9.95 10.25 -3.62
C GLU A 235 -10.10 9.91 -2.13
N ASP A 236 -10.80 8.82 -1.81
CA ASP A 236 -11.02 8.37 -0.44
C ASP A 236 -11.13 6.84 -0.38
N ALA A 237 -9.95 6.19 -0.34
CA ALA A 237 -9.78 4.74 -0.30
C ALA A 237 -10.67 4.00 0.73
N TYR A 238 -11.17 4.69 1.76
CA TYR A 238 -11.96 4.10 2.83
C TYR A 238 -13.45 4.47 2.79
N ASN A 239 -13.92 5.11 1.72
CA ASN A 239 -15.31 5.52 1.58
C ASN A 239 -16.23 4.33 1.28
N PRO A 240 -17.20 3.99 2.14
CA PRO A 240 -18.14 2.89 1.89
C PRO A 240 -19.04 3.12 0.67
N ARG A 241 -19.17 4.37 0.17
CA ARG A 241 -19.93 4.66 -1.07
C ARG A 241 -19.38 3.95 -2.29
N ASN A 242 -18.06 3.75 -2.36
CA ASN A 242 -17.45 3.08 -3.49
C ASN A 242 -17.80 1.58 -3.49
N VAL A 243 -17.71 0.94 -2.33
CA VAL A 243 -18.15 -0.45 -2.17
C VAL A 243 -19.65 -0.60 -2.42
N PHE A 244 -20.47 0.33 -1.90
CA PHE A 244 -21.90 0.33 -2.17
C PHE A 244 -22.20 0.41 -3.67
N ARG A 245 -21.50 1.30 -4.41
CA ARG A 245 -21.62 1.39 -5.87
C ARG A 245 -21.27 0.06 -6.52
N GLU A 246 -20.11 -0.52 -6.20
CA GLU A 246 -19.66 -1.77 -6.81
C GLU A 246 -20.63 -2.93 -6.57
N VAL A 247 -21.13 -3.10 -5.35
CA VAL A 247 -22.13 -4.12 -5.01
C VAL A 247 -23.46 -3.85 -5.74
N SER A 248 -23.78 -2.58 -6.01
CA SER A 248 -25.02 -2.19 -6.68
C SER A 248 -24.96 -2.31 -8.21
N THR A 249 -23.84 -1.97 -8.83
CA THR A 249 -23.72 -1.93 -10.29
C THR A 249 -23.11 -3.20 -10.87
N GLY A 250 -22.42 -3.98 -10.04
CA GLY A 250 -21.50 -5.01 -10.50
C GLY A 250 -20.34 -4.43 -11.29
N LEU A 251 -19.48 -5.31 -11.80
CA LEU A 251 -18.34 -4.94 -12.64
C LEU A 251 -18.48 -5.65 -14.00
N ASN A 252 -19.09 -4.97 -14.98
CA ASN A 252 -19.30 -5.53 -16.32
C ASN A 252 -18.00 -6.10 -16.91
N GLY A 253 -18.09 -7.22 -17.62
CA GLY A 253 -16.92 -7.92 -18.14
C GLY A 253 -16.22 -8.80 -17.12
N THR A 254 -16.74 -8.95 -15.90
CA THR A 254 -16.14 -9.79 -14.85
C THR A 254 -17.18 -10.68 -14.17
N PRO A 255 -16.76 -11.71 -13.44
CA PRO A 255 -17.68 -12.54 -12.66
C PRO A 255 -18.37 -11.83 -11.47
N MET A 256 -18.01 -10.58 -11.14
CA MET A 256 -18.63 -9.83 -10.03
C MET A 256 -19.97 -9.22 -10.47
N PRO A 257 -21.11 -9.80 -10.07
CA PRO A 257 -22.43 -9.37 -10.55
C PRO A 257 -22.92 -8.14 -9.78
N SER A 258 -24.04 -7.59 -10.23
CA SER A 258 -24.84 -6.67 -9.41
C SER A 258 -25.67 -7.45 -8.40
N PHE A 259 -25.79 -6.89 -7.20
CA PHE A 259 -26.69 -7.37 -6.14
C PHE A 259 -27.87 -6.43 -5.91
N ALA A 260 -28.16 -5.51 -6.84
CA ALA A 260 -29.24 -4.55 -6.68
C ALA A 260 -30.63 -5.21 -6.59
N GLU A 261 -30.84 -6.29 -7.33
CA GLU A 261 -32.09 -7.05 -7.38
C GLU A 261 -32.22 -8.07 -6.23
N THR A 262 -31.11 -8.48 -5.63
CA THR A 262 -31.08 -9.55 -4.63
C THR A 262 -30.90 -9.03 -3.19
N LEU A 263 -30.32 -7.83 -3.03
CA LEU A 263 -30.06 -7.21 -1.72
C LEU A 263 -30.74 -5.85 -1.62
N THR A 264 -31.35 -5.58 -0.47
CA THR A 264 -31.92 -4.26 -0.19
C THR A 264 -30.83 -3.18 -0.10
N PRO A 265 -31.15 -1.88 -0.29
CA PRO A 265 -30.18 -0.81 -0.10
C PRO A 265 -29.50 -0.84 1.29
N GLU A 266 -30.26 -1.13 2.36
CA GLU A 266 -29.72 -1.27 3.71
C GLU A 266 -28.70 -2.41 3.81
N GLN A 267 -29.00 -3.58 3.23
CA GLN A 267 -28.08 -4.72 3.20
C GLN A 267 -26.79 -4.41 2.42
N ARG A 268 -26.89 -3.69 1.30
CA ARG A 268 -25.72 -3.26 0.52
C ARG A 268 -24.85 -2.27 1.29
N TRP A 269 -25.45 -1.38 2.08
CA TRP A 269 -24.72 -0.52 2.99
C TRP A 269 -24.05 -1.27 4.13
N ASP A 270 -24.74 -2.26 4.71
CA ASP A 270 -24.15 -3.12 5.74
C ASP A 270 -22.94 -3.88 5.17
N VAL A 271 -23.03 -4.44 3.96
CA VAL A 271 -21.88 -5.05 3.26
C VAL A 271 -20.76 -4.05 3.05
N ALA A 272 -21.07 -2.83 2.58
CA ALA A 272 -20.06 -1.79 2.39
C ALA A 272 -19.34 -1.45 3.71
N ASN A 273 -20.07 -1.32 4.81
CA ASN A 273 -19.49 -1.10 6.14
C ASN A 273 -18.61 -2.27 6.59
N PHE A 274 -19.05 -3.51 6.35
CA PHE A 274 -18.25 -4.70 6.64
C PHE A 274 -16.95 -4.74 5.82
N VAL A 275 -17.02 -4.56 4.50
CA VAL A 275 -15.83 -4.53 3.63
C VAL A 275 -14.87 -3.42 4.07
N ILE A 276 -15.38 -2.22 4.38
CA ILE A 276 -14.53 -1.12 4.88
C ILE A 276 -13.91 -1.43 6.25
N SER A 277 -14.53 -2.29 7.06
CA SER A 277 -13.98 -2.74 8.35
C SER A 277 -12.81 -3.73 8.18
N LEU A 278 -12.75 -4.46 7.06
CA LEU A 278 -11.61 -5.33 6.72
C LEU A 278 -10.37 -4.53 6.29
N CYS A 279 -10.56 -3.32 5.76
CA CYS A 279 -9.47 -2.48 5.30
C CYS A 279 -8.42 -2.26 6.39
N THR A 280 -7.14 -2.51 6.07
CA THR A 280 -6.05 -2.09 6.95
C THR A 280 -5.93 -0.57 6.91
N LYS A 281 -6.15 0.08 8.05
CA LYS A 281 -6.09 1.55 8.13
C LYS A 281 -4.64 2.00 8.10
N GLN A 282 -4.30 2.76 7.07
CA GLN A 282 -2.99 3.34 6.84
C GLN A 282 -3.13 4.80 6.46
N LYS A 283 -2.08 5.57 6.72
CA LYS A 283 -1.98 6.91 6.12
C LYS A 283 -1.70 6.71 4.63
N ILE A 284 -2.64 7.09 3.78
CA ILE A 284 -2.45 7.04 2.32
C ILE A 284 -1.67 8.27 1.87
N ASP A 285 -0.68 8.05 1.01
CA ASP A 285 0.01 9.13 0.31
C ASP A 285 -0.83 9.57 -0.90
N PRO A 286 -1.29 10.83 -0.96
CA PRO A 286 -2.12 11.33 -2.06
C PRO A 286 -1.47 11.23 -3.44
N GLN A 287 -0.14 11.22 -3.52
CA GLN A 287 0.58 11.14 -4.79
C GLN A 287 0.58 9.72 -5.32
N THR A 288 1.01 8.78 -4.48
CA THR A 288 1.19 7.37 -4.86
C THR A 288 -0.05 6.52 -4.69
N ILE A 289 -1.07 6.98 -3.95
CA ILE A 289 -2.31 6.27 -3.58
C ILE A 289 -2.07 4.92 -2.90
N HIS A 290 -0.90 4.77 -2.30
CA HIS A 290 -0.52 3.62 -1.50
C HIS A 290 -0.27 4.06 -0.05
N PRO A 291 -0.17 3.13 0.90
CA PRO A 291 0.27 3.45 2.25
C PRO A 291 1.59 4.24 2.22
N ALA A 292 1.66 5.30 3.02
CA ALA A 292 2.82 6.17 3.09
C ALA A 292 4.05 5.36 3.52
N ILE A 293 5.07 5.35 2.66
CA ILE A 293 6.29 4.57 2.87
C ILE A 293 7.08 5.16 4.05
N GLN A 294 7.36 4.31 5.05
CA GLN A 294 8.33 4.60 6.09
C GLN A 294 9.65 3.91 5.72
N VAL A 295 10.67 4.68 5.36
CA VAL A 295 11.95 4.13 4.88
C VAL A 295 12.81 3.49 5.99
N VAL A 296 12.41 3.61 7.26
CA VAL A 296 13.14 3.06 8.41
C VAL A 296 12.31 1.99 9.09
N VAL A 297 12.78 0.74 9.05
CA VAL A 297 12.29 -0.39 9.83
C VAL A 297 12.92 -0.39 11.22
N ARG A 298 12.09 -0.32 12.24
CA ARG A 298 12.54 -0.26 13.64
C ARG A 298 12.46 -1.64 14.27
N ALA A 299 13.62 -2.17 14.67
CA ALA A 299 13.68 -3.35 15.51
C ALA A 299 13.57 -2.91 16.98
N HIS A 300 12.54 -3.39 17.67
CA HIS A 300 12.28 -3.01 19.05
C HIS A 300 12.96 -3.95 20.05
N ASN A 301 13.53 -3.39 21.12
CA ASN A 301 14.19 -4.20 22.14
C ASN A 301 13.17 -4.96 23.00
N ILE A 302 13.42 -6.24 23.24
CA ILE A 302 12.62 -7.10 24.11
C ILE A 302 13.48 -7.77 25.18
N GLN A 303 12.83 -8.21 26.26
CA GLN A 303 13.44 -9.07 27.26
C GLN A 303 13.10 -10.54 26.97
N GLY A 304 14.08 -11.43 27.11
CA GLY A 304 13.90 -12.86 26.87
C GLY A 304 14.11 -13.29 25.42
N ASN A 305 13.63 -14.48 25.09
CA ASN A 305 13.79 -15.07 23.76
C ASN A 305 12.77 -14.50 22.78
N ILE A 306 13.09 -14.53 21.49
CA ILE A 306 12.16 -14.14 20.43
C ILE A 306 11.02 -15.17 20.36
N PRO A 307 9.75 -14.76 20.47
CA PRO A 307 8.62 -15.68 20.35
C PRO A 307 8.52 -16.29 18.96
N ASN A 308 8.30 -17.60 18.90
CA ASN A 308 8.09 -18.37 17.66
C ASN A 308 6.60 -18.51 17.28
N ASN A 309 5.72 -17.74 17.90
CA ASN A 309 4.29 -17.72 17.58
C ASN A 309 3.90 -16.28 17.19
N PRO A 310 3.33 -16.04 16.00
CA PRO A 310 2.89 -14.71 15.58
C PRO A 310 1.81 -14.09 16.48
N ASP A 311 1.02 -14.92 17.17
CA ASP A 311 -0.06 -14.47 18.05
C ASP A 311 0.44 -14.08 19.46
N ASP A 312 1.76 -14.16 19.70
CA ASP A 312 2.36 -13.74 20.97
C ASP A 312 2.10 -12.24 21.24
N PRO A 313 1.72 -11.84 22.48
CA PRO A 313 1.46 -10.46 22.84
C PRO A 313 2.60 -9.47 22.55
N ILE A 314 3.86 -9.94 22.48
CA ILE A 314 5.00 -9.11 22.07
C ILE A 314 4.82 -8.64 20.63
N TRP A 315 4.55 -9.55 19.69
CA TRP A 315 4.35 -9.20 18.27
C TRP A 315 3.13 -8.31 18.03
N GLN A 316 2.11 -8.42 18.88
CA GLN A 316 0.90 -7.59 18.80
C GLN A 316 1.15 -6.13 19.21
N LYS A 317 2.17 -5.86 20.04
CA LYS A 317 2.56 -4.50 20.45
C LYS A 317 3.45 -3.80 19.43
N ILE A 318 4.09 -4.56 18.53
CA ILE A 318 4.99 -4.02 17.52
C ILE A 318 4.17 -3.50 16.34
N PRO A 319 4.33 -2.22 15.94
CA PRO A 319 3.63 -1.68 14.78
C PRO A 319 4.02 -2.46 13.53
N ASN A 320 3.02 -2.83 12.72
CA ASN A 320 3.26 -3.50 11.45
C ASN A 320 3.66 -2.46 10.40
N GLN A 321 4.81 -2.67 9.75
CA GLN A 321 5.34 -1.72 8.78
C GLN A 321 5.08 -2.19 7.35
N TYR A 322 4.47 -1.31 6.56
CA TYR A 322 4.27 -1.52 5.14
C TYR A 322 5.57 -1.31 4.36
N ILE A 323 5.97 -2.33 3.58
CA ILE A 323 7.06 -2.25 2.61
C ILE A 323 6.46 -2.43 1.22
N GLY A 324 6.47 -1.37 0.42
CA GLY A 324 6.02 -1.42 -0.97
C GLY A 324 7.03 -2.17 -1.86
N LEU A 325 6.51 -3.06 -2.71
CA LEU A 325 7.27 -3.86 -3.66
C LEU A 325 6.89 -3.52 -5.11
N ALA A 326 7.91 -3.50 -5.96
CA ALA A 326 7.76 -3.38 -7.40
C ALA A 326 8.26 -4.64 -8.10
N GLY A 327 7.80 -4.90 -9.31
CA GLY A 327 8.29 -6.02 -10.09
C GLY A 327 9.71 -5.72 -10.57
N GLN A 328 10.62 -6.68 -10.42
CA GLN A 328 11.98 -6.56 -10.94
C GLN A 328 11.99 -6.60 -12.49
N ILE A 329 12.19 -5.45 -13.14
CA ILE A 329 12.24 -5.31 -14.60
C ILE A 329 13.63 -4.98 -15.19
N ILE A 330 14.66 -4.82 -14.34
CA ILE A 330 16.03 -4.44 -14.75
C ILE A 330 16.74 -5.64 -15.40
N HIS A 331 16.71 -6.80 -14.76
CA HIS A 331 17.36 -8.03 -15.22
C HIS A 331 16.34 -9.07 -15.69
N LYS A 332 16.72 -9.92 -16.64
CA LYS A 332 15.87 -11.05 -17.08
C LYS A 332 16.08 -12.26 -16.17
N PRO A 333 15.08 -13.13 -15.97
CA PRO A 333 13.66 -12.94 -16.32
C PRO A 333 13.03 -11.77 -15.57
N ARG A 334 12.10 -11.05 -16.22
CA ARG A 334 11.53 -9.79 -15.69
C ARG A 334 10.16 -10.04 -15.08
N ASN A 335 9.88 -9.41 -13.95
CA ASN A 335 8.56 -9.43 -13.34
C ASN A 335 7.72 -8.21 -13.76
N PHE A 336 7.12 -8.26 -14.96
CA PHE A 336 6.20 -7.20 -15.41
C PHE A 336 4.83 -7.29 -14.75
N VAL A 337 4.35 -8.51 -14.54
CA VAL A 337 3.07 -8.83 -13.90
C VAL A 337 3.36 -9.31 -12.49
N ARG A 338 3.32 -8.39 -11.52
CA ARG A 338 3.46 -8.73 -10.10
C ARG A 338 2.08 -8.93 -9.48
N LEU A 339 1.90 -10.01 -8.74
CA LEU A 339 0.66 -10.27 -7.99
C LEU A 339 0.79 -9.91 -6.50
N VAL A 340 2.03 -9.95 -5.98
CA VAL A 340 2.38 -9.43 -4.65
C VAL A 340 3.07 -8.08 -4.78
N ASP A 341 2.49 -7.04 -4.18
CA ASP A 341 2.93 -5.65 -4.27
C ASP A 341 3.40 -5.05 -2.93
N ASP A 342 3.34 -5.84 -1.84
CA ASP A 342 3.87 -5.44 -0.54
C ASP A 342 4.24 -6.63 0.35
N VAL A 343 5.05 -6.34 1.35
CA VAL A 343 5.29 -7.20 2.52
C VAL A 343 5.18 -6.35 3.78
N TRP A 344 4.58 -6.93 4.81
CA TRP A 344 4.41 -6.32 6.12
C TRP A 344 5.45 -6.87 7.07
N VAL A 345 6.10 -5.96 7.80
CA VAL A 345 7.29 -6.30 8.56
C VAL A 345 7.18 -5.80 9.99
N LYS A 346 7.47 -6.69 10.93
CA LYS A 346 7.76 -6.37 12.33
C LYS A 346 9.15 -6.89 12.67
N SER A 347 9.88 -6.13 13.48
CA SER A 347 11.18 -6.60 13.96
C SER A 347 11.36 -6.35 15.45
N ILE A 348 11.96 -7.31 16.13
CA ILE A 348 12.33 -7.25 17.54
C ILE A 348 13.73 -7.80 17.73
N PHE A 349 14.42 -7.40 18.79
CA PHE A 349 15.75 -7.91 19.10
C PHE A 349 15.98 -7.97 20.61
N ASN A 350 16.87 -8.86 21.03
CA ASN A 350 17.42 -8.91 22.39
C ASN A 350 18.94 -8.73 22.32
N ASP A 351 19.67 -9.04 23.39
CA ASP A 351 21.14 -8.89 23.40
C ASP A 351 21.90 -9.93 22.56
N LYS A 352 21.22 -10.96 22.03
CA LYS A 352 21.82 -12.09 21.32
C LYS A 352 21.41 -12.17 19.86
N GLU A 353 20.15 -11.91 19.56
CA GLU A 353 19.54 -12.16 18.25
C GLU A 353 18.50 -11.10 17.87
N ILE A 354 18.24 -11.03 16.57
CA ILE A 354 17.16 -10.25 15.94
C ILE A 354 16.14 -11.20 15.32
N GLY A 355 14.88 -10.79 15.36
CA GLY A 355 13.72 -11.48 14.80
C GLY A 355 13.02 -10.61 13.80
N TRP A 356 12.55 -11.25 12.73
CA TRP A 356 11.83 -10.65 11.63
C TRP A 356 10.54 -11.42 11.43
N TYR A 357 9.41 -10.77 11.67
CA TYR A 357 8.11 -11.30 11.33
C TYR A 357 7.64 -10.63 10.04
N LEU A 358 7.50 -11.46 9.01
CA LEU A 358 7.14 -11.09 7.65
C LEU A 358 5.76 -11.64 7.33
N GLU A 359 4.87 -10.81 6.79
CA GLU A 359 3.56 -11.21 6.32
C GLU A 359 3.28 -10.64 4.93
N TRP A 360 2.74 -11.44 4.03
CA TRP A 360 2.24 -10.94 2.75
C TRP A 360 0.99 -11.72 2.34
N ASP A 361 0.13 -11.02 1.62
CA ASP A 361 -1.09 -11.60 1.07
C ASP A 361 -0.74 -12.29 -0.26
N ASP A 362 -1.03 -13.59 -0.32
CA ASP A 362 -0.82 -14.45 -1.47
C ASP A 362 -2.06 -15.33 -1.64
N ARG A 363 -2.70 -15.24 -2.81
CA ARG A 363 -3.96 -15.93 -3.07
C ARG A 363 -3.76 -17.44 -3.20
N ILE A 364 -2.55 -17.89 -3.53
CA ILE A 364 -2.28 -19.28 -3.87
C ILE A 364 -1.02 -19.73 -3.14
N LYS A 365 -1.20 -20.67 -2.20
CA LYS A 365 -0.08 -21.39 -1.61
C LYS A 365 0.67 -22.17 -2.69
N SER A 366 1.88 -21.74 -3.02
CA SER A 366 2.71 -22.37 -4.03
C SER A 366 3.86 -23.12 -3.36
N VAL A 367 3.86 -24.44 -3.53
CA VAL A 367 4.96 -25.32 -3.10
C VAL A 367 5.40 -26.11 -4.32
N ALA A 368 6.64 -25.93 -4.72
CA ALA A 368 7.23 -26.59 -5.87
C ALA A 368 7.36 -28.10 -5.65
N THR A 369 7.20 -28.84 -6.73
CA THR A 369 7.57 -30.26 -6.79
C THR A 369 9.09 -30.42 -6.95
N PRO A 370 9.68 -31.58 -6.60
CA PRO A 370 11.08 -31.86 -6.90
C PRO A 370 11.42 -31.68 -8.39
N GLN A 371 10.48 -31.97 -9.29
CA GLN A 371 10.63 -31.80 -10.73
C GLN A 371 10.73 -30.32 -11.12
N THR A 372 9.85 -29.46 -10.60
CA THR A 372 9.90 -28.02 -10.89
C THR A 372 11.12 -27.34 -10.26
N LEU A 373 11.52 -27.75 -9.06
CA LEU A 373 12.79 -27.29 -8.44
C LEU A 373 14.01 -27.64 -9.30
N ALA A 374 14.06 -28.86 -9.85
CA ALA A 374 15.16 -29.28 -10.73
C ALA A 374 15.20 -28.48 -12.05
N GLN A 375 14.06 -27.92 -12.47
CA GLN A 375 13.96 -27.11 -13.69
C GLN A 375 14.36 -25.65 -13.48
N GLU A 376 14.33 -25.14 -12.24
CA GLU A 376 14.55 -23.72 -11.90
C GLU A 376 15.84 -23.15 -12.52
N ALA A 377 16.97 -23.84 -12.32
CA ALA A 377 18.27 -23.40 -12.84
C ALA A 377 18.38 -23.41 -14.37
N SER A 378 17.52 -24.18 -15.04
CA SER A 378 17.49 -24.33 -16.51
C SER A 378 16.38 -23.52 -17.17
N PHE A 379 15.49 -22.91 -16.39
CA PHE A 379 14.33 -22.19 -16.90
C PHE A 379 14.78 -20.95 -17.65
N LYS A 380 14.50 -20.92 -18.96
CA LYS A 380 14.66 -19.74 -19.79
C LYS A 380 13.29 -19.21 -20.09
N GLU A 381 13.04 -17.96 -19.71
CA GLU A 381 11.87 -17.24 -20.17
C GLU A 381 12.03 -16.98 -21.68
N THR A 382 11.64 -17.94 -22.50
CA THR A 382 11.51 -17.77 -23.95
C THR A 382 10.42 -16.74 -24.18
N PRO A 383 10.65 -15.65 -24.95
CA PRO A 383 9.56 -14.79 -25.36
C PRO A 383 8.75 -15.57 -26.41
N PRO A 384 7.54 -16.08 -26.11
CA PRO A 384 6.71 -16.61 -27.16
C PRO A 384 6.23 -15.40 -27.96
N SER A 385 6.32 -15.51 -29.27
CA SER A 385 5.81 -14.54 -30.21
C SER A 385 4.30 -14.36 -30.03
N GLY A 386 3.87 -13.30 -29.36
CA GLY A 386 2.50 -12.76 -29.44
C GLY A 386 1.58 -13.00 -28.25
N GLU A 387 1.88 -13.90 -27.31
CA GLU A 387 1.00 -14.13 -26.15
C GLU A 387 1.27 -13.14 -25.00
N PRO A 388 0.23 -12.50 -24.43
CA PRO A 388 0.35 -11.62 -23.26
C PRO A 388 1.04 -12.33 -22.10
N ILE A 389 1.95 -11.64 -21.39
CA ILE A 389 2.68 -12.21 -20.23
C ILE A 389 1.70 -12.73 -19.17
N ALA A 390 0.57 -12.05 -19.03
CA ALA A 390 -0.48 -12.39 -18.10
C ALA A 390 -1.25 -13.69 -18.41
N LEU A 391 -1.13 -14.25 -19.62
CA LEU A 391 -1.75 -15.53 -19.99
C LEU A 391 -0.76 -16.70 -19.91
N ARG A 392 0.51 -16.43 -19.60
CA ARG A 392 1.52 -17.48 -19.57
C ARG A 392 1.29 -18.39 -18.38
N GLU A 393 1.20 -19.68 -18.68
CA GLU A 393 1.24 -20.71 -17.66
C GLU A 393 2.70 -20.99 -17.31
N TYR A 394 3.08 -20.63 -16.09
CA TYR A 394 4.38 -20.96 -15.53
C TYR A 394 4.27 -22.27 -14.74
N PRO A 395 5.36 -23.07 -14.68
CA PRO A 395 5.46 -24.10 -13.66
C PRO A 395 5.31 -23.48 -12.28
N MET A 396 4.68 -24.21 -11.35
CA MET A 396 4.55 -23.75 -9.98
C MET A 396 5.89 -23.88 -9.25
N PHE A 397 6.45 -22.75 -8.85
CA PHE A 397 7.62 -22.65 -7.98
C PHE A 397 7.20 -22.48 -6.52
N ASN A 398 8.18 -22.44 -5.62
CA ASN A 398 7.92 -22.14 -4.21
C ASN A 398 7.59 -20.66 -4.06
N ASP A 399 6.60 -20.34 -3.23
CA ASP A 399 6.54 -18.99 -2.66
C ASP A 399 7.78 -18.78 -1.81
N ALA A 400 8.31 -17.56 -1.79
CA ALA A 400 9.50 -17.26 -1.02
C ALA A 400 9.51 -15.81 -0.54
N VAL A 401 10.24 -15.57 0.55
CA VAL A 401 10.54 -14.23 1.03
C VAL A 401 12.03 -14.14 1.35
N ALA A 402 12.63 -12.99 1.08
CA ALA A 402 14.01 -12.75 1.47
C ALA A 402 14.26 -11.35 2.01
N ILE A 403 15.28 -11.26 2.86
CA ILE A 403 15.83 -10.01 3.38
C ILE A 403 17.29 -9.92 2.97
N GLU A 404 17.69 -8.79 2.39
CA GLU A 404 19.05 -8.51 1.95
C GLU A 404 19.64 -7.34 2.72
N PHE A 405 20.91 -7.47 3.09
CA PHE A 405 21.73 -6.44 3.72
C PHE A 405 23.08 -6.35 3.03
N PRO A 406 23.74 -5.18 2.97
CA PRO A 406 25.15 -5.15 2.60
C PRO A 406 25.98 -5.91 3.65
N GLY A 407 26.83 -6.84 3.22
CA GLY A 407 27.65 -7.64 4.14
C GLY A 407 28.53 -6.74 5.03
N LYS A 408 29.24 -5.80 4.40
CA LYS A 408 30.08 -4.78 5.08
C LYS A 408 29.49 -3.37 5.07
N TRP A 409 28.26 -3.24 5.56
CA TRP A 409 27.58 -1.95 5.55
C TRP A 409 28.34 -0.84 6.32
N GLN A 410 29.14 -1.17 7.33
CA GLN A 410 29.92 -0.20 8.12
C GLN A 410 30.99 0.54 7.30
N THR A 411 31.47 -0.08 6.22
CA THR A 411 32.52 0.50 5.36
C THR A 411 31.95 1.32 4.21
N LEU A 412 30.63 1.29 4.00
CA LEU A 412 29.98 2.07 2.96
C LEU A 412 30.03 3.55 3.35
N THR A 413 30.58 4.37 2.45
CA THR A 413 30.57 5.82 2.63
C THR A 413 29.24 6.36 2.11
N PRO A 414 28.39 7.00 2.95
CA PRO A 414 27.14 7.57 2.47
C PRO A 414 27.39 8.58 1.34
N PRO A 415 26.60 8.57 0.25
CA PRO A 415 25.35 7.82 0.03
C PRO A 415 25.55 6.47 -0.70
N GLU A 416 26.77 5.97 -0.85
CA GLU A 416 27.06 4.73 -1.60
C GLU A 416 26.37 3.53 -0.95
N LYS A 417 25.69 2.74 -1.79
CA LYS A 417 25.08 1.46 -1.43
C LYS A 417 25.38 0.46 -2.55
N PRO A 418 25.47 -0.84 -2.25
CA PRO A 418 25.41 -1.86 -3.28
C PRO A 418 24.15 -1.70 -4.13
N ARG A 419 24.14 -2.31 -5.31
CA ARG A 419 22.87 -2.48 -6.03
C ARG A 419 21.90 -3.27 -5.13
N PHE A 420 20.66 -2.80 -5.05
CA PHE A 420 19.60 -3.43 -4.26
C PHE A 420 19.12 -4.77 -4.85
N VAL A 421 19.63 -5.17 -6.01
CA VAL A 421 19.38 -6.48 -6.62
C VAL A 421 20.66 -7.31 -6.46
N PHE A 422 20.77 -7.99 -5.32
CA PHE A 422 21.83 -8.96 -5.03
C PHE A 422 23.25 -8.38 -5.02
N GLY A 423 23.42 -7.08 -4.76
CA GLY A 423 24.72 -6.44 -4.62
C GLY A 423 25.48 -6.21 -5.94
N ASP A 424 26.79 -6.06 -5.83
CA ASP A 424 27.70 -5.93 -6.96
C ASP A 424 29.08 -6.52 -6.66
N ALA A 425 29.95 -6.56 -7.67
CA ALA A 425 31.27 -7.18 -7.54
C ALA A 425 32.17 -6.51 -6.46
N LYS A 426 31.95 -5.22 -6.18
CA LYS A 426 32.73 -4.48 -5.17
C LYS A 426 32.09 -4.63 -3.78
N ASN A 427 30.76 -4.60 -3.71
CA ASN A 427 30.02 -4.63 -2.46
C ASN A 427 29.05 -5.81 -2.46
N ALA A 428 29.46 -6.88 -1.77
CA ALA A 428 28.64 -8.06 -1.59
C ALA A 428 27.47 -7.81 -0.62
N VAL A 429 26.42 -8.60 -0.76
CA VAL A 429 25.25 -8.59 0.12
C VAL A 429 25.04 -9.94 0.81
N ASP A 430 24.48 -9.89 2.00
CA ASP A 430 23.99 -11.01 2.79
C ASP A 430 22.49 -11.15 2.55
N LEU A 431 22.06 -12.24 1.92
CA LEU A 431 20.67 -12.51 1.59
C LEU A 431 20.15 -13.71 2.39
N TRP A 432 19.06 -13.51 3.12
CA TRP A 432 18.40 -14.56 3.88
C TRP A 432 17.11 -14.93 3.17
N LYS A 433 17.04 -16.13 2.58
CA LYS A 433 15.89 -16.59 1.81
C LYS A 433 15.17 -17.71 2.55
N TRP A 434 13.87 -17.58 2.71
CA TRP A 434 12.97 -18.66 3.11
C TRP A 434 12.09 -19.04 1.91
N GLU A 435 11.75 -20.33 1.80
CA GLU A 435 10.91 -20.89 0.75
C GLU A 435 9.77 -21.74 1.35
N ALA A 436 8.66 -21.84 0.62
CA ALA A 436 7.42 -22.47 1.07
C ALA A 436 7.51 -23.98 1.41
N ASP A 437 8.58 -24.65 0.97
CA ASP A 437 8.90 -26.02 1.37
C ASP A 437 9.59 -26.13 2.76
N GLY A 438 9.78 -24.98 3.43
CA GLY A 438 10.43 -24.87 4.73
C GLY A 438 11.94 -24.64 4.66
N THR A 439 12.51 -24.60 3.45
CA THR A 439 13.94 -24.32 3.27
C THR A 439 14.26 -22.90 3.70
N VAL A 440 15.33 -22.75 4.49
CA VAL A 440 15.98 -21.47 4.77
C VAL A 440 17.42 -21.60 4.34
N LYS A 441 17.93 -20.59 3.62
CA LYS A 441 19.32 -20.50 3.16
C LYS A 441 19.83 -19.08 3.24
N GLU A 442 21.10 -18.97 3.58
CA GLU A 442 21.87 -17.73 3.49
C GLU A 442 22.70 -17.74 2.20
N TYR A 443 22.76 -16.60 1.53
CA TYR A 443 23.53 -16.42 0.30
C TYR A 443 24.40 -15.17 0.38
N THR A 444 25.58 -15.26 -0.21
CA THR A 444 26.39 -14.08 -0.55
C THR A 444 26.08 -13.68 -1.99
N GLY A 445 25.63 -12.44 -2.20
CA GLY A 445 25.32 -11.89 -3.51
C GLY A 445 26.40 -10.96 -4.04
N HIS A 446 26.79 -11.15 -5.31
CA HIS A 446 27.75 -10.31 -6.04
C HIS A 446 27.16 -9.65 -7.30
N GLY A 447 25.84 -9.55 -7.33
CA GLY A 447 25.04 -8.88 -8.36
C GLY A 447 24.38 -9.82 -9.35
N ALA A 448 23.50 -9.22 -10.16
CA ALA A 448 22.70 -9.88 -11.20
C ALA A 448 22.98 -9.34 -12.62
N MET A 449 24.15 -8.72 -12.82
CA MET A 449 24.49 -8.06 -14.09
C MET A 449 24.47 -9.04 -15.27
N GLY A 450 23.80 -8.66 -16.36
CA GLY A 450 23.68 -9.49 -17.56
C GLY A 450 22.63 -10.61 -17.47
N GLY A 451 21.94 -10.78 -16.33
CA GLY A 451 21.05 -11.92 -16.09
C GLY A 451 21.73 -13.11 -15.41
N ASP A 452 23.05 -13.02 -15.17
CA ASP A 452 23.79 -14.02 -14.40
C ASP A 452 23.65 -13.70 -12.91
N LEU A 453 22.77 -14.45 -12.24
CA LEU A 453 22.58 -14.37 -10.80
C LEU A 453 23.81 -14.96 -10.09
N LYS A 454 24.62 -14.10 -9.45
CA LYS A 454 25.76 -14.54 -8.63
C LYS A 454 25.36 -14.60 -7.16
N LEU A 455 24.57 -15.62 -6.82
CA LEU A 455 24.26 -15.99 -5.44
C LEU A 455 24.99 -17.26 -5.06
N GLU A 456 25.86 -17.17 -4.06
CA GLU A 456 26.62 -18.30 -3.53
C GLU A 456 26.05 -18.69 -2.17
N ALA A 457 25.66 -19.95 -2.00
CA ALA A 457 25.17 -20.44 -0.72
C ALA A 457 26.28 -20.34 0.34
N ARG A 458 25.95 -19.75 1.49
CA ARG A 458 26.91 -19.58 2.58
C ARG A 458 27.15 -20.93 3.28
N PRO A 459 28.41 -21.24 3.65
CA PRO A 459 28.74 -22.52 4.28
C PRO A 459 28.18 -22.67 5.70
N SER A 460 27.90 -21.55 6.37
CA SER A 460 27.33 -21.50 7.71
C SER A 460 25.88 -21.04 7.65
N GLN A 461 24.99 -21.79 8.32
CA GLN A 461 23.58 -21.43 8.48
C GLN A 461 23.34 -20.87 9.89
N ASN A 462 23.18 -19.55 9.98
CA ASN A 462 22.89 -18.78 11.19
C ASN A 462 21.43 -18.34 11.25
N VAL A 463 20.77 -18.18 10.11
CA VAL A 463 19.36 -17.81 10.00
C VAL A 463 18.49 -19.04 10.23
N LYS A 464 17.42 -18.87 11.01
CA LYS A 464 16.45 -19.91 11.31
C LYS A 464 15.05 -19.40 11.00
N ALA A 465 14.22 -20.19 10.32
CA ALA A 465 12.78 -20.00 10.37
C ALA A 465 12.24 -20.70 11.62
N VAL A 466 11.77 -19.91 12.59
CA VAL A 466 11.18 -20.43 13.83
C VAL A 466 9.67 -20.61 13.70
N PHE A 467 9.06 -20.02 12.68
CA PHE A 467 7.65 -20.15 12.32
C PHE A 467 7.45 -19.92 10.83
N SER A 468 6.54 -20.68 10.23
CA SER A 468 6.02 -20.43 8.88
C SER A 468 4.63 -21.04 8.72
N GLU A 469 3.65 -20.27 8.26
CA GLU A 469 2.29 -20.75 8.00
C GLU A 469 1.69 -20.01 6.80
N TYR A 470 0.96 -20.76 5.98
CA TYR A 470 0.01 -20.21 5.02
C TYR A 470 -1.40 -20.47 5.54
N LYS A 471 -2.20 -19.41 5.66
CA LYS A 471 -3.60 -19.51 6.08
C LYS A 471 -4.41 -18.37 5.46
N ASP A 472 -5.59 -18.69 4.92
CA ASP A 472 -6.60 -17.74 4.41
C ASP A 472 -6.01 -16.65 3.51
N GLY A 473 -5.19 -17.06 2.52
CA GLY A 473 -4.62 -16.15 1.53
C GLY A 473 -3.43 -15.32 2.03
N ARG A 474 -2.79 -15.74 3.12
CA ARG A 474 -1.66 -15.01 3.72
C ARG A 474 -0.57 -15.95 4.19
N TRP A 475 0.68 -15.57 3.88
CA TRP A 475 1.86 -16.16 4.49
C TRP A 475 2.28 -15.37 5.73
N ARG A 476 2.76 -16.09 6.74
CA ARG A 476 3.36 -15.56 7.96
C ARG A 476 4.65 -16.31 8.24
N VAL A 477 5.78 -15.61 8.29
CA VAL A 477 7.10 -16.22 8.48
C VAL A 477 7.86 -15.45 9.56
N ILE A 478 8.46 -16.17 10.52
CA ILE A 478 9.35 -15.58 11.53
C ILE A 478 10.76 -16.13 11.31
N LEU A 479 11.68 -15.23 10.94
CA LEU A 479 13.11 -15.52 10.81
C LEU A 479 13.86 -14.95 12.00
N THR A 480 14.81 -15.72 12.55
CA THR A 480 15.73 -15.23 13.59
C THR A 480 17.18 -15.45 13.19
N ARG A 481 18.05 -14.58 13.69
CA ARG A 481 19.49 -14.70 13.50
C ARG A 481 20.25 -13.95 14.60
N ALA A 482 21.41 -14.48 15.00
CA ALA A 482 22.29 -13.82 15.96
C ALA A 482 22.71 -12.41 15.49
N LEU A 483 22.88 -11.47 16.42
CA LEU A 483 23.26 -10.09 16.05
C LEU A 483 24.60 -10.02 15.29
N THR A 484 25.52 -10.93 15.59
CA THR A 484 26.82 -11.03 14.96
C THR A 484 27.11 -12.46 14.50
N THR A 485 27.95 -12.59 13.48
CA THR A 485 28.43 -13.89 12.96
C THR A 485 29.94 -13.90 12.84
N ASP A 486 30.52 -15.10 12.79
CA ASP A 486 31.97 -15.29 12.61
C ASP A 486 32.46 -14.80 11.24
N ASP A 487 31.63 -14.95 10.20
CA ASP A 487 31.87 -14.39 8.88
C ASP A 487 31.52 -12.90 8.86
N LYS A 488 32.52 -12.08 9.21
CA LYS A 488 32.45 -10.61 9.24
C LYS A 488 32.60 -9.97 7.85
N GLU A 489 33.00 -10.75 6.85
CA GLU A 489 33.28 -10.25 5.52
C GLU A 489 32.03 -10.23 4.66
N ASN A 490 31.18 -11.26 4.79
CA ASN A 490 29.96 -11.39 3.99
C ASN A 490 28.69 -11.37 4.83
N GLY A 491 28.74 -11.73 6.12
CA GLY A 491 27.57 -11.70 6.99
C GLY A 491 27.32 -10.32 7.58
N VAL A 492 26.07 -9.85 7.55
CA VAL A 492 25.70 -8.56 8.14
C VAL A 492 25.99 -8.54 9.64
N GLN A 493 26.57 -7.47 10.18
CA GLN A 493 26.75 -7.33 11.64
C GLN A 493 25.80 -6.27 12.18
N PHE A 494 24.88 -6.63 13.08
CA PHE A 494 23.88 -5.70 13.59
C PHE A 494 24.44 -4.88 14.76
N GLU A 495 24.42 -3.56 14.61
CA GLU A 495 24.84 -2.61 15.64
C GLU A 495 23.65 -1.75 16.10
N LYS A 496 23.51 -1.60 17.41
CA LYS A 496 22.45 -0.80 18.02
C LYS A 496 22.61 0.68 17.65
N GLY A 497 21.51 1.35 17.29
CA GLY A 497 21.46 2.77 16.96
C GLY A 497 22.06 3.16 15.60
N LYS A 498 22.39 2.19 14.74
CA LYS A 498 22.92 2.43 13.39
C LYS A 498 21.87 2.13 12.33
N TYR A 499 21.92 2.87 11.22
CA TYR A 499 21.05 2.64 10.06
C TYR A 499 21.71 1.64 9.13
N ILE A 500 21.15 0.44 9.07
CA ILE A 500 21.65 -0.67 8.27
C ILE A 500 20.80 -0.75 7.01
N PRO A 501 21.34 -0.57 5.80
CA PRO A 501 20.54 -0.70 4.58
C PRO A 501 19.89 -2.08 4.47
N THR A 502 18.63 -2.14 4.07
CA THR A 502 17.85 -3.39 3.97
C THR A 502 16.97 -3.39 2.73
N VAL A 503 16.87 -4.54 2.05
CA VAL A 503 15.94 -4.79 0.94
C VAL A 503 15.13 -6.03 1.24
N PHE A 504 13.88 -6.02 0.82
CA PHE A 504 12.93 -7.11 0.92
C PHE A 504 12.53 -7.60 -0.48
N PHE A 505 12.35 -8.91 -0.57
CA PHE A 505 11.97 -9.63 -1.79
C PHE A 505 10.84 -10.60 -1.47
N VAL A 506 9.90 -10.76 -2.40
CA VAL A 506 8.85 -11.79 -2.36
C VAL A 506 8.73 -12.44 -3.73
N TRP A 507 8.57 -13.76 -3.74
CA TRP A 507 8.27 -14.55 -4.93
C TRP A 507 6.90 -15.20 -4.76
N ASP A 508 5.99 -14.91 -5.70
CA ASP A 508 4.74 -15.65 -5.90
C ASP A 508 5.02 -16.81 -6.87
N GLY A 509 5.12 -18.02 -6.33
CA GLY A 509 5.51 -19.20 -7.10
C GLY A 509 4.46 -19.60 -8.14
N ASN A 510 3.19 -19.27 -7.92
CA ASN A 510 2.10 -19.49 -8.87
C ASN A 510 2.18 -18.52 -10.06
N ASN A 511 2.65 -17.29 -9.84
CA ASN A 511 2.96 -16.32 -10.89
C ASN A 511 4.27 -16.65 -11.66
N GLY A 512 4.90 -17.78 -11.36
CA GLY A 512 6.15 -18.19 -11.94
C GLY A 512 7.36 -17.42 -11.41
N ASP A 513 7.22 -16.71 -10.29
CA ASP A 513 8.33 -15.97 -9.69
C ASP A 513 9.34 -16.97 -9.12
N HIS A 514 10.58 -16.90 -9.59
CA HIS A 514 11.75 -17.62 -9.08
C HIS A 514 13.02 -16.88 -9.51
N GLY A 515 14.14 -17.15 -8.84
CA GLY A 515 15.42 -16.48 -9.13
C GLY A 515 15.29 -14.95 -9.24
N LEU A 516 15.58 -14.39 -10.43
CA LEU A 516 15.53 -12.95 -10.69
C LEU A 516 14.12 -12.38 -10.95
N LYS A 517 13.14 -13.22 -11.26
CA LYS A 517 11.74 -12.80 -11.44
C LYS A 517 11.10 -12.76 -10.05
N THR A 518 11.02 -11.56 -9.47
CA THR A 518 10.60 -11.34 -8.09
C THR A 518 9.94 -9.97 -7.92
N SER A 519 9.16 -9.81 -6.85
CA SER A 519 8.76 -8.52 -6.31
C SER A 519 9.80 -8.02 -5.32
N ILE A 520 10.29 -6.79 -5.52
CA ILE A 520 11.44 -6.24 -4.82
C ILE A 520 11.16 -4.81 -4.34
N SER A 521 11.69 -4.48 -3.16
CA SER A 521 11.69 -3.11 -2.64
C SER A 521 12.93 -2.31 -3.08
N THR A 522 12.88 -0.99 -2.94
CA THR A 522 14.11 -0.18 -2.92
C THR A 522 14.86 -0.37 -1.60
N TRP A 523 16.01 0.31 -1.42
CA TRP A 523 16.67 0.36 -0.11
C TRP A 523 15.80 1.03 0.96
N TYR A 524 15.46 0.27 1.99
CA TYR A 524 15.03 0.73 3.31
C TYR A 524 16.25 0.75 4.26
N TYR A 525 16.01 1.13 5.51
CA TYR A 525 16.99 1.02 6.58
C TYR A 525 16.40 0.29 7.77
N THR A 526 17.16 -0.61 8.37
CA THR A 526 16.86 -1.19 9.68
C THR A 526 17.63 -0.43 10.75
N ILE A 527 16.97 -0.13 11.87
CA ILE A 527 17.62 0.36 13.09
C ILE A 527 17.21 -0.50 14.28
N LEU A 528 18.21 -0.98 15.02
CA LEU A 528 18.00 -1.57 16.34
C LEU A 528 17.91 -0.42 17.33
N GLU A 529 16.70 -0.13 17.83
CA GLU A 529 16.49 1.02 18.70
C GLU A 529 17.38 0.91 19.95
N PRO A 530 18.26 1.90 20.21
CA PRO A 530 19.07 1.87 21.42
C PRO A 530 18.12 1.95 22.63
N PRO A 531 18.43 1.24 23.73
CA PRO A 531 17.63 1.36 24.94
C PRO A 531 17.57 2.83 25.37
N VAL A 532 16.38 3.33 25.68
CA VAL A 532 16.21 4.70 26.19
C VAL A 532 16.97 4.78 27.53
N PRO A 533 18.00 5.62 27.64
CA PRO A 533 18.81 5.68 28.86
C PRO A 533 17.93 6.13 30.03
N THR A 534 18.13 5.57 31.23
CA THR A 534 17.33 5.89 32.42
C THR A 534 17.32 7.39 32.72
N THR A 535 18.40 8.08 32.37
CA THR A 535 18.52 9.55 32.48
C THR A 535 17.46 10.31 31.69
N ALA A 536 17.01 9.80 30.54
CA ALA A 536 15.94 10.42 29.75
C ALA A 536 14.59 10.42 30.49
N TYR A 537 14.35 9.46 31.39
CA TYR A 537 13.19 9.46 32.28
C TYR A 537 13.41 10.31 33.54
N ILE A 538 14.64 10.32 34.08
CA ILE A 538 14.96 11.03 35.33
C ILE A 538 15.03 12.56 35.14
N TYR A 539 15.65 13.05 34.06
CA TYR A 539 15.88 14.48 33.87
C TYR A 539 14.60 15.33 33.81
N PRO A 540 13.51 14.89 33.14
CA PRO A 540 12.24 15.61 33.21
C PRO A 540 11.71 15.74 34.64
N PHE A 541 11.78 14.68 35.45
CA PHE A 541 11.37 14.74 36.87
C PHE A 541 12.25 15.66 37.70
N ILE A 542 13.58 15.61 37.52
CA ILE A 542 14.50 16.55 38.19
C ILE A 542 14.18 17.98 37.78
N ALA A 543 13.97 18.25 36.49
CA ALA A 543 13.63 19.58 35.99
C ALA A 543 12.33 20.10 36.63
N VAL A 544 11.31 19.26 36.74
CA VAL A 544 10.06 19.59 37.43
C VAL A 544 10.32 19.93 38.90
N ILE A 545 11.07 19.11 39.63
CA ILE A 545 11.41 19.36 41.05
C ILE A 545 12.18 20.68 41.21
N VAL A 546 13.15 20.94 40.34
CA VAL A 546 13.95 22.18 40.37
C VAL A 546 13.08 23.39 40.11
N VAL A 547 12.19 23.33 39.11
CA VAL A 547 11.26 24.41 38.79
C VAL A 547 10.33 24.66 39.98
N PHE A 548 9.63 23.66 40.49
CA PHE A 548 8.78 23.81 41.68
C PHE A 548 9.56 24.30 42.91
N GLY A 549 10.81 23.88 43.08
CA GLY A 549 11.68 24.34 44.16
C GLY A 549 12.02 25.83 44.05
N ILE A 550 12.35 26.30 42.85
CA ILE A 550 12.62 27.72 42.57
C ILE A 550 11.36 28.55 42.81
N GLU A 551 10.21 28.10 42.31
CA GLU A 551 8.93 28.79 42.45
C GLU A 551 8.48 28.86 43.91
N GLY A 552 8.58 27.74 44.63
CA GLY A 552 8.33 27.69 46.07
C GLY A 552 9.25 28.63 46.85
N TRP A 553 10.53 28.72 46.46
CA TRP A 553 11.48 29.67 47.07
C TRP A 553 11.10 31.12 46.78
N ILE A 554 10.68 31.45 45.55
CA ILE A 554 10.21 32.79 45.15
C ILE A 554 8.95 33.16 45.95
N ILE A 555 7.95 32.27 46.01
CA ILE A 555 6.70 32.47 46.77
C ILE A 555 6.99 32.66 48.26
N ARG A 556 7.89 31.86 48.84
CA ARG A 556 8.27 31.98 50.26
C ARG A 556 8.99 33.30 50.53
N ARG A 557 9.86 33.75 49.63
CA ARG A 557 10.57 35.03 49.77
C ARG A 557 9.63 36.22 49.60
N ALA A 558 8.65 36.12 48.71
CA ALA A 558 7.62 37.13 48.51
C ALA A 558 6.65 37.25 49.70
N SER A 559 6.26 36.11 50.29
CA SER A 559 5.37 36.08 51.46
C SER A 559 6.06 36.51 52.75
N ALA A 560 7.36 36.24 52.91
CA ALA A 560 8.16 36.75 54.03
C ALA A 560 8.44 38.26 53.96
N ALA A 561 8.25 38.89 52.80
CA ALA A 561 8.46 40.33 52.58
C ALA A 561 7.21 41.19 52.84
N LYS A 562 6.16 40.66 53.49
CA LYS A 562 5.01 41.49 53.91
C LYS A 562 5.46 42.53 54.95
N PRO A 563 5.33 43.84 54.68
CA PRO A 563 5.63 44.86 55.68
C PRO A 563 4.57 44.81 56.79
N GLN A 564 5.01 44.87 58.04
CA GLN A 564 4.13 45.13 59.18
C GLN A 564 3.35 46.41 58.90
N ARG A 565 2.03 46.30 58.64
CA ARG A 565 1.13 47.45 58.65
C ARG A 565 1.06 47.94 60.09
N LYS A 566 1.68 49.10 60.35
CA LYS A 566 1.37 49.95 61.50
C LYS A 566 0.01 50.60 61.31
#